data_AF-A0A0C2CDM4-F1
#
_entry.id   AF-A0A0C2CDM4-F1
#
_cell.length_a   1.000
_cell.length_b   1.000
_cell.length_c   1.000
_cell.angle_alpha   90.00
_cell.angle_beta   90.00
_cell.angle_gamma   90.00
#
_symmetry.space_group_name_H-M   'P 1'
#
loop_
_entity.id
_entity.type
_entity.pdbx_description
1 polymer ?
#
loop_
_entity_poly.entity_id
_entity_poly.type
_entity_poly.pdbx_seq_one_letter_code
_entity_poly.pdbx_strand_id
1 'polypeptide(L)' 'MSGGIYGGDEVSGVVFDAGSHSFRVGFAGEEYPKGDIPSYVAVQEVEPDGDVEMKEGAEPDKNIKKKRNIFIGTTKII' A
#
# COMPACT_ATOMS: atom_id res chain seq x y z
N MET A 1 -11.32 26.47 30.89
CA MET A 1 -11.09 25.18 31.57
C MET A 1 -9.65 24.78 31.28
N SER A 2 -8.83 24.78 32.33
CA SER A 2 -7.38 24.58 32.28
C SER A 2 -7.05 23.16 31.87
N GLY A 3 -6.03 23.01 31.03
CA GLY A 3 -5.48 21.72 30.62
C GLY A 3 -4.84 20.94 31.77
N GLY A 4 -4.69 19.64 31.52
CA GLY A 4 -3.75 18.78 32.23
C GLY A 4 -4.37 17.77 33.18
N ILE A 5 -4.91 16.68 32.65
CA ILE A 5 -4.70 15.34 33.24
C ILE A 5 -4.25 14.43 32.10
N TYR A 6 -2.95 14.51 31.80
CA TYR A 6 -2.28 13.54 30.96
C TYR A 6 -1.94 12.33 31.84
N GLY A 7 -2.69 11.25 31.66
CA GLY A 7 -2.69 10.07 32.52
C GLY A 7 -1.68 8.98 32.16
N GLY A 8 -0.55 9.32 31.54
CA GLY A 8 0.68 8.52 31.63
C GLY A 8 0.65 7.03 31.22
N ASP A 9 -0.30 6.60 30.40
CA ASP A 9 -0.32 5.29 29.72
C ASP A 9 -0.64 5.52 28.24
N GLU A 10 0.32 6.10 27.54
CA GLU A 10 0.25 6.44 26.11
C GLU A 10 0.15 5.18 25.25
N VAL A 11 -1.06 4.66 25.20
CA VAL A 11 -1.70 3.82 24.19
C VAL A 11 -0.76 3.10 23.22
N SER A 12 -0.41 1.86 23.56
CA SER A 12 0.42 0.95 22.75
C SER A 12 -0.35 0.27 21.59
N GLY A 13 -1.42 0.90 21.09
CA GLY A 13 -2.34 0.28 20.13
C GLY A 13 -2.34 0.97 18.77
N VAL A 14 -2.21 0.17 17.70
CA VAL A 14 -2.54 0.60 16.33
C VAL A 14 -4.00 0.26 16.06
N VAL A 15 -4.76 1.25 15.62
CA VAL A 15 -6.17 1.08 15.23
C VAL A 15 -6.26 0.95 13.73
N PHE A 16 -6.96 -0.09 13.26
CA PHE A 16 -7.31 -0.28 11.85
C PHE A 16 -8.82 -0.20 11.69
N ASP A 17 -9.26 0.73 10.84
CA ASP A 17 -10.67 0.91 10.48
C ASP A 17 -10.84 0.63 8.99
N ALA A 18 -11.38 -0.56 8.69
CA ALA A 18 -11.56 -1.05 7.33
C ALA A 18 -12.95 -0.69 6.80
N GLY A 19 -13.07 0.49 6.18
CA GLY A 19 -14.26 0.88 5.42
C GLY A 19 -14.24 0.36 3.99
N SER A 20 -15.41 0.32 3.33
CA SER A 20 -15.51 -0.13 1.93
C SER A 20 -14.92 0.86 0.93
N HIS A 21 -14.86 2.15 1.27
CA HIS A 21 -14.30 3.21 0.41
C HIS A 21 -12.94 3.70 0.92
N SER A 22 -12.82 3.90 2.24
CA SER A 22 -11.63 4.40 2.93
C SER A 22 -11.13 3.40 3.97
N PHE A 23 -9.81 3.21 4.03
CA PHE A 23 -9.10 2.49 5.06
C PHE A 23 -8.34 3.49 5.91
N ARG A 24 -8.65 3.54 7.21
CA ARG A 24 -8.07 4.49 8.14
C ARG A 24 -7.20 3.79 9.18
N VAL A 25 -6.09 4.42 9.54
CA VAL A 25 -5.14 3.90 10.52
C VAL A 25 -4.64 5.00 11.44
N GLY A 26 -4.42 4.71 12.71
CA GLY A 26 -3.89 5.67 13.69
C GLY A 26 -3.48 4.99 14.99
N PHE A 27 -3.03 5.77 15.97
CA PHE A 27 -2.81 5.26 17.32
C PHE A 27 -4.08 5.42 18.14
N ALA A 28 -4.37 4.44 19.00
CA ALA A 28 -5.54 4.55 19.87
C ALA A 28 -5.39 5.76 20.82
N GLY A 29 -6.51 6.37 21.20
CA GLY A 29 -6.53 7.57 22.04
C GLY A 29 -6.17 8.88 21.33
N GLU A 30 -5.80 8.86 20.05
CA GLU A 30 -5.66 10.07 19.24
C GLU A 30 -7.00 10.55 18.68
N GLU A 31 -7.12 11.87 18.50
CA GLU A 31 -8.35 12.52 18.02
C GLU A 31 -8.65 12.21 16.53
N TYR A 32 -7.61 12.04 15.71
CA TYR A 32 -7.73 11.87 14.27
C TYR A 32 -6.87 10.70 13.76
N PRO A 33 -7.32 9.99 12.70
CA PRO A 33 -6.49 8.97 12.06
C PRO A 33 -5.23 9.61 11.46
N LYS A 34 -4.14 8.83 11.45
CA LYS A 34 -2.86 9.25 10.83
C LYS A 34 -2.79 8.91 9.35
N GLY A 35 -3.52 7.89 8.91
CA GLY A 35 -3.66 7.54 7.51
C GLY A 35 -5.13 7.44 7.13
N ASP A 36 -5.46 8.00 5.98
CA ASP A 36 -6.74 7.83 5.30
C ASP A 36 -6.42 7.54 3.83
N ILE A 37 -6.60 6.29 3.42
CA ILE A 37 -6.25 5.81 2.08
C ILE A 37 -7.44 5.09 1.45
N PRO A 38 -7.55 5.04 0.11
CA PRO A 38 -8.59 4.26 -0.53
C PRO A 38 -8.51 2.76 -0.21
N SER A 39 -9.66 2.11 0.00
CA SER A 39 -9.74 0.66 0.30
C SER A 39 -9.60 -0.26 -0.93
N TYR A 40 -8.98 0.24 -2.00
CA TYR A 40 -8.76 -0.51 -3.22
C TYR A 40 -7.32 -0.39 -3.69
N VAL A 41 -6.84 -1.46 -4.33
CA VAL A 41 -5.52 -1.55 -4.94
C VAL A 41 -5.70 -1.80 -6.43
N ALA A 42 -4.97 -1.08 -7.27
CA ALA A 42 -4.89 -1.37 -8.69
C ALA A 42 -3.60 -2.14 -8.99
N VAL A 43 -3.71 -3.16 -9.85
CA VAL A 43 -2.57 -3.92 -10.36
C VAL A 43 -2.53 -3.74 -11.86
N GLN A 44 -1.43 -3.20 -12.37
CA GLN A 44 -1.18 -3.04 -13.79
C GLN A 44 -0.10 -4.03 -14.23
N GLU A 45 -0.44 -4.93 -15.15
CA GLU A 45 0.56 -5.74 -15.82
C GLU A 45 1.41 -4.83 -16.72
N VAL A 46 2.73 -4.85 -16.51
CA VAL A 46 3.67 -4.12 -17.35
C VAL A 46 4.18 -5.11 -18.38
N GLU A 47 3.95 -4.82 -19.66
CA GLU A 47 4.59 -5.58 -20.72
C GLU A 47 6.12 -5.41 -20.58
N PRO A 48 6.90 -6.49 -20.75
CA PRO A 48 8.35 -6.35 -20.74
C PRO A 48 8.75 -5.35 -21.82
N ASP A 49 9.53 -4.33 -21.45
CA ASP A 49 10.13 -3.40 -22.41
C ASP A 49 10.82 -4.26 -23.49
N GLY A 50 10.37 -4.07 -24.73
CA GLY A 50 10.62 -4.95 -25.86
C GLY A 50 12.05 -4.89 -26.41
N ASP A 51 13.06 -4.97 -25.55
CA ASP A 51 14.45 -5.26 -25.93
C ASP A 51 14.74 -6.75 -25.66
N VAL A 52 13.87 -7.62 -26.18
CA VAL A 52 14.22 -9.04 -26.30
C VAL A 52 15.13 -9.14 -27.51
N GLU A 53 16.44 -9.02 -27.30
CA GLU A 53 17.41 -9.48 -28.30
C GLU A 53 17.08 -10.95 -28.60
N MET A 54 16.52 -11.21 -29.78
CA MET A 54 16.29 -12.57 -30.25
C MET A 54 17.65 -13.23 -30.48
N LYS A 55 18.20 -13.88 -29.45
CA LYS A 55 19.20 -14.93 -29.66
C LYS A 55 18.45 -16.14 -30.16
N GLU A 56 18.58 -16.41 -31.46
CA GLU A 56 18.12 -17.66 -32.07
C GLU A 56 18.65 -18.85 -31.25
N GLY A 57 17.75 -19.64 -30.66
CA GLY A 57 18.08 -20.98 -30.16
C GLY A 57 17.88 -21.27 -28.67
N ALA A 58 17.21 -20.43 -27.87
CA ALA A 58 16.84 -20.79 -26.51
C ALA A 58 15.32 -21.00 -26.37
N GLU A 59 14.91 -22.13 -25.79
CA GLU A 59 13.51 -22.40 -25.44
C GLU A 59 12.92 -21.27 -24.58
N PRO A 60 11.61 -20.96 -24.69
CA PRO A 60 11.01 -19.92 -23.88
C PRO A 60 11.02 -20.33 -22.41
N ASP A 61 11.93 -19.74 -21.64
CA ASP A 61 11.93 -19.83 -20.18
C ASP A 61 10.58 -19.36 -19.65
N LYS A 62 9.76 -20.31 -19.19
CA LYS A 62 8.40 -20.10 -18.64
C LYS A 62 8.38 -19.30 -17.33
N ASN A 63 9.47 -18.63 -16.98
CA ASN A 63 9.73 -18.05 -15.66
C ASN A 63 10.14 -16.57 -15.71
N ILE A 64 9.79 -15.86 -16.78
CA ILE A 64 9.86 -14.38 -16.78
C ILE A 64 8.80 -13.88 -15.79
N LYS A 65 9.24 -13.53 -14.57
CA LYS A 65 8.38 -12.84 -13.59
C LYS A 65 7.87 -11.55 -14.24
N LYS A 66 6.61 -11.54 -14.69
CA LYS A 66 5.94 -10.34 -15.21
C LYS A 66 6.11 -9.21 -14.19
N LYS A 67 6.72 -8.10 -14.60
CA LYS A 67 6.75 -6.88 -13.80
C LYS A 67 5.31 -6.38 -13.64
N ARG A 68 4.94 -5.98 -12.43
CA ARG A 68 3.61 -5.43 -12.14
C ARG A 68 3.80 -4.12 -11.40
N ASN A 69 3.07 -3.10 -11.82
CA ASN A 69 2.93 -1.89 -11.03
C ASN A 69 1.75 -2.07 -10.08
N ILE A 70 1.93 -1.67 -8.82
CA ILE A 70 0.87 -1.71 -7.81
C ILE A 70 0.56 -0.29 -7.35
N PHE A 71 -0.73 0.06 -7.27
CA PHE A 71 -1.19 1.38 -6.89
C PHE A 71 -2.20 1.34 -5.75
N ILE A 72 -2.16 2.35 -4.87
CA ILE A 72 -3.27 2.71 -3.98
C ILE A 72 -3.72 4.10 -4.39
N GLY A 73 -5.00 4.24 -4.76
CA GLY A 73 -5.49 5.45 -5.42
C GLY A 73 -4.66 5.78 -6.67
N THR A 74 -4.10 6.98 -6.73
CA THR A 74 -3.24 7.45 -7.82
C THR A 74 -1.74 7.22 -7.58
N THR A 75 -1.37 6.64 -6.43
CA THR A 75 0.03 6.52 -6.00
C THR A 75 0.55 5.13 -6.33
N LYS A 76 1.62 5.06 -7.14
CA LYS A 76 2.37 3.81 -7.39
C LYS A 76 3.24 3.48 -6.17
N ILE A 77 3.16 2.26 -5.66
CA ILE A 77 3.88 1.82 -4.46
C ILE A 77 5.05 0.89 -4.83
N ILE A 78 4.88 0.06 -5.86
CA ILE A 78 5.86 -0.93 -6.34
C ILE A 78 5.85 -0.90 -7.87
#